data_AF-A0A7K3HHU1-F1
#
_entry.id   AF-A0A7K3HHU1-F1
#
_cell.length_a   1.000
_cell.length_b   1.000
_cell.length_c   1.000
_cell.angle_alpha   90.00
_cell.angle_beta   90.00
_cell.angle_gamma   90.00
#
_symmetry.space_group_name_H-M   'P 1'
#
loop_
_entity.id
_entity.type
_entity.pdbx_description
1 polymer ?
#
loop_
_entity_poly.entity_id
_entity_poly.type
_entity_poly.pdbx_seq_one_letter_code
_entity_poly.pdbx_strand_id
1 'polypeptide(L)'
;APAELLAGVADHTPEGAVRDGVLLAAGLPPGTEPAAAAAALGSGYRIRADDTVPYALWCAAGHLDDLTEALWTTAAGLGDIDTTCAIAGGVVGGRTGVADVPDVWLERAEPLPTPFAA
;
A
#
# COMPACT_ATOMS: atom_id res chain seq x y z
N ALA A 1 9.47 -12.37 5.75
CA ALA A 1 8.00 -12.33 5.99
C ALA A 1 7.50 -10.88 5.96
N PRO A 2 6.20 -10.61 5.77
CA PRO A 2 5.66 -9.24 5.71
C PRO A 2 6.08 -8.36 6.89
N ALA A 3 6.03 -8.90 8.12
CA ALA A 3 6.46 -8.20 9.33
C ALA A 3 7.95 -7.80 9.32
N GLU A 4 8.84 -8.68 8.84
CA GLU A 4 10.28 -8.39 8.76
C GLU A 4 10.57 -7.32 7.71
N LEU A 5 9.86 -7.33 6.59
CA LEU A 5 9.97 -6.28 5.57
C LEU A 5 9.58 -4.92 6.17
N LEU A 6 8.43 -4.85 6.84
CA LEU A 6 7.95 -3.61 7.46
C LEU A 6 8.88 -3.11 8.56
N ALA A 7 9.44 -4.01 9.39
CA ALA A 7 10.47 -3.64 10.36
C ALA A 7 11.71 -3.03 9.69
N GLY A 8 12.17 -3.63 8.58
CA GLY A 8 13.27 -3.08 7.79
C GLY A 8 12.95 -1.71 7.17
N VAL A 9 11.71 -1.48 6.74
CA VAL A 9 11.25 -0.16 6.27
C VAL A 9 11.26 0.86 7.41
N ALA A 10 10.82 0.47 8.62
CA ALA A 10 10.86 1.33 9.80
C ALA A 10 12.30 1.73 10.20
N ASP A 11 13.29 0.87 9.98
CA ASP A 11 14.70 1.19 10.24
C ASP A 11 15.25 2.27 9.30
N HIS A 12 14.67 2.40 8.10
CA HIS A 12 15.03 3.44 7.12
C HIS A 12 14.10 4.66 7.18
N THR A 13 13.12 4.66 8.09
CA THR A 13 12.18 5.77 8.27
C THR A 13 12.64 6.63 9.45
N PRO A 14 12.76 7.96 9.31
CA PRO A 14 13.10 8.84 10.42
C PRO A 14 12.14 8.68 11.61
N GLU A 15 12.64 8.94 12.83
CA GLU A 15 11.80 8.93 14.03
C GLU A 15 10.58 9.85 13.90
N GLY A 16 9.40 9.31 14.22
CA GLY A 16 8.13 10.03 14.14
C GLY A 16 6.94 9.11 13.88
N ALA A 17 5.76 9.71 13.80
CA ALA A 17 4.48 8.99 13.74
C ALA A 17 4.36 8.01 12.57
N VAL A 18 5.01 8.28 11.44
CA VAL A 18 5.05 7.34 10.30
C VAL A 18 5.84 6.08 10.67
N ARG A 19 7.03 6.22 11.27
CA ARG A 19 7.84 5.08 11.72
C ARG A 19 7.07 4.25 12.75
N ASP A 20 6.44 4.92 13.72
CA ASP A 20 5.63 4.25 14.75
C ASP A 20 4.47 3.47 14.14
N GLY A 21 3.78 4.06 13.15
CA GLY A 21 2.73 3.37 12.40
C GLY A 21 3.24 2.17 11.61
N VAL A 22 4.40 2.26 10.96
CA VAL A 22 5.01 1.12 10.24
C VAL A 22 5.40 0.00 11.20
N LEU A 23 5.91 0.32 12.39
CA LEU A 23 6.18 -0.67 13.43
C LEU A 23 4.89 -1.33 13.94
N LEU A 24 3.82 -0.55 14.11
CA LEU A 24 2.50 -1.08 14.45
C LEU A 24 1.99 -2.02 13.35
N ALA A 25 2.14 -1.65 12.09
CA ALA A 25 1.79 -2.49 10.93
C ALA A 25 2.55 -3.82 10.94
N ALA A 26 3.86 -3.80 11.24
CA ALA A 26 4.67 -5.00 11.36
C ALA A 26 4.19 -5.94 12.48
N GLY A 27 3.56 -5.38 13.52
CA GLY A 27 3.05 -6.10 14.68
C GLY A 27 1.59 -6.58 14.56
N LEU A 28 0.89 -6.28 13.46
CA LEU A 28 -0.49 -6.74 13.30
C LEU A 28 -0.55 -8.28 13.22
N PRO A 29 -1.52 -8.93 13.88
CA PRO A 29 -1.65 -10.38 13.83
C PRO A 29 -1.84 -10.90 12.40
N PRO A 30 -1.28 -12.08 12.07
CA PRO A 30 -1.61 -12.77 10.82
C PRO A 30 -3.14 -12.98 10.70
N GLY A 31 -3.68 -12.75 9.50
CA GLY A 31 -5.12 -12.84 9.26
C GLY A 31 -5.94 -11.63 9.73
N THR A 32 -5.29 -10.51 10.05
CA THR A 32 -5.99 -9.23 10.25
C THR A 32 -6.69 -8.83 8.96
N GLU A 33 -7.99 -8.57 9.03
CA GLU A 33 -8.79 -8.14 7.88
C GLU A 33 -8.45 -6.69 7.48
N PRO A 34 -8.53 -6.31 6.19
CA PRO A 34 -8.15 -4.98 5.70
C PRO A 34 -8.86 -3.83 6.42
N ALA A 35 -10.16 -3.96 6.69
CA ALA A 35 -10.92 -2.95 7.42
C ALA A 35 -10.42 -2.77 8.88
N ALA A 36 -9.97 -3.85 9.52
CA ALA A 36 -9.39 -3.78 10.86
C ALA A 36 -7.99 -3.17 10.85
N ALA A 37 -7.17 -3.52 9.85
CA ALA A 37 -5.87 -2.90 9.63
C ALA A 37 -6.01 -1.39 9.36
N ALA A 38 -6.94 -0.99 8.49
CA ALA A 38 -7.25 0.42 8.20
C ALA A 38 -7.69 1.18 9.45
N ALA A 39 -8.55 0.59 10.28
CA ALA A 39 -8.97 1.21 11.54
C ALA A 39 -7.82 1.40 12.54
N ALA A 40 -6.84 0.49 12.54
CA ALA A 40 -5.68 0.55 13.44
C ALA A 40 -4.57 1.48 12.92
N LEU A 41 -4.34 1.51 11.61
CA LEU A 41 -3.19 2.18 10.98
C LEU A 41 -3.53 3.53 10.35
N GLY A 42 -4.82 3.79 10.12
CA GLY A 42 -5.30 4.91 9.30
C GLY A 42 -5.24 4.58 7.81
N SER A 43 -6.33 4.87 7.10
CA SER A 43 -6.43 4.74 5.63
C SER A 43 -6.58 6.08 4.90
N GLY A 44 -6.19 7.18 5.53
CA GLY A 44 -6.00 8.49 4.91
C GLY A 44 -7.10 9.51 5.16
N TYR A 45 -8.08 9.19 6.02
CA TYR A 45 -9.17 10.11 6.39
C TYR A 45 -8.70 11.44 6.98
N ARG A 46 -7.48 11.48 7.56
CA ARG A 46 -6.90 12.70 8.13
C ARG A 46 -5.96 13.45 7.17
N ILE A 47 -5.77 12.97 5.94
CA ILE A 47 -4.91 13.59 4.90
C ILE A 47 -3.49 13.82 5.45
N ARG A 48 -2.91 12.76 6.03
CA ARG A 48 -1.61 12.79 6.71
C ARG A 48 -0.84 11.53 6.43
N ALA A 49 0.48 11.64 6.30
CA ALA A 49 1.35 10.49 6.05
C ALA A 49 1.23 9.41 7.15
N ASP A 50 1.15 9.81 8.43
CA ASP A 50 0.97 8.90 9.56
C ASP A 50 -0.40 8.20 9.60
N ASP A 51 -1.36 8.72 8.82
CA ASP A 51 -2.70 8.14 8.67
C ASP A 51 -2.87 7.39 7.35
N THR A 52 -1.83 7.26 6.53
CA THR A 52 -1.97 6.76 5.14
C THR A 52 -0.90 5.72 4.82
N VAL A 53 0.36 6.07 5.08
CA VAL A 53 1.53 5.27 4.70
C VAL A 53 1.57 3.91 5.41
N PRO A 54 1.32 3.81 6.73
CA PRO A 54 1.39 2.53 7.41
C PRO A 54 0.44 1.46 6.84
N TYR A 55 -0.82 1.84 6.57
CA TYR A 55 -1.81 0.94 5.98
C TYR A 55 -1.43 0.52 4.55
N ALA A 56 -1.05 1.48 3.70
CA ALA A 56 -0.65 1.17 2.33
C ALA A 56 0.56 0.23 2.27
N LEU A 57 1.57 0.43 3.13
CA LEU A 57 2.73 -0.45 3.21
C LEU A 57 2.36 -1.83 3.77
N TRP A 58 1.44 -1.90 4.74
CA TRP A 58 0.94 -3.17 5.25
C TRP A 58 0.27 -4.01 4.15
N CYS A 59 -0.60 -3.38 3.33
CA CYS A 59 -1.22 -4.05 2.19
C CYS A 59 -0.18 -4.52 1.17
N ALA A 60 0.79 -3.67 0.81
CA ALA A 60 1.85 -4.05 -0.12
C ALA A 60 2.69 -5.22 0.39
N ALA A 61 3.11 -5.19 1.66
CA ALA A 61 3.92 -6.24 2.28
C ALA A 61 3.21 -7.60 2.31
N GLY A 62 1.88 -7.61 2.39
CA GLY A 62 1.06 -8.83 2.34
C GLY A 62 0.96 -9.47 0.95
N HIS A 63 1.17 -8.68 -0.12
CA HIS A 63 0.90 -9.07 -1.51
C HIS A 63 2.03 -8.66 -2.48
N LEU A 64 3.29 -8.77 -2.06
CA LEU A 64 4.46 -8.28 -2.83
C LEU A 64 4.60 -8.86 -4.24
N ASP A 65 4.02 -10.02 -4.48
CA ASP A 65 4.11 -10.73 -5.76
C ASP A 65 2.76 -10.73 -6.50
N ASP A 66 1.76 -9.99 -6.02
CA ASP A 66 0.42 -9.91 -6.61
C ASP A 66 -0.13 -8.49 -6.54
N LEU A 67 0.08 -7.72 -7.63
CA LEU A 67 -0.36 -6.33 -7.73
C LEU A 67 -1.89 -6.19 -7.67
N THR A 68 -2.64 -7.14 -8.23
CA THR A 68 -4.10 -7.08 -8.27
C THR A 68 -4.68 -7.29 -6.88
N GLU A 69 -4.22 -8.33 -6.16
CA GLU A 69 -4.65 -8.55 -4.77
C GLU A 69 -4.17 -7.45 -3.83
N ALA A 70 -2.97 -6.89 -4.03
CA ALA A 70 -2.50 -5.74 -3.26
C ALA A 70 -3.45 -4.54 -3.39
N LEU A 71 -3.88 -4.21 -4.61
CA LEU A 71 -4.77 -3.08 -4.88
C LEU A 71 -6.19 -3.31 -4.32
N TRP A 72 -6.75 -4.51 -4.48
CA TRP A 72 -8.06 -4.84 -3.91
C TRP A 72 -8.05 -4.84 -2.38
N THR A 73 -7.02 -5.43 -1.78
CA THR A 73 -6.81 -5.42 -0.33
C THR A 73 -6.72 -4.00 0.19
N THR A 74 -5.95 -3.14 -0.50
CA THR A 74 -5.81 -1.73 -0.13
C THR A 74 -7.16 -1.01 -0.20
N ALA A 75 -7.89 -1.14 -1.31
CA ALA A 75 -9.19 -0.49 -1.50
C ALA A 75 -10.25 -0.93 -0.47
N ALA A 76 -10.18 -2.16 0.05
CA ALA A 76 -11.10 -2.66 1.08
C ALA A 76 -11.03 -1.90 2.42
N GLY A 77 -9.93 -1.18 2.68
CA GLY A 77 -9.77 -0.32 3.86
C GLY A 77 -10.42 1.07 3.73
N LEU A 78 -10.99 1.39 2.56
CA LEU A 78 -11.62 2.68 2.26
C LEU A 78 -10.69 3.87 2.56
N GLY A 79 -11.24 5.03 2.90
CA GLY A 79 -10.46 6.24 3.16
C GLY A 79 -9.99 6.93 1.88
N ASP A 80 -8.73 7.31 1.87
CA ASP A 80 -8.04 7.93 0.74
C ASP A 80 -7.55 6.83 -0.21
N ILE A 81 -8.51 6.18 -0.87
CA ILE A 81 -8.31 4.95 -1.64
C ILE A 81 -7.29 5.16 -2.77
N ASP A 82 -7.34 6.29 -3.47
CA ASP A 82 -6.42 6.61 -4.55
C ASP A 82 -4.98 6.75 -4.04
N THR A 83 -4.74 7.52 -2.97
CA THR A 83 -3.40 7.69 -2.39
C THR A 83 -2.85 6.39 -1.83
N THR A 84 -3.66 5.63 -1.10
CA THR A 84 -3.23 4.34 -0.52
C THR A 84 -2.92 3.32 -1.62
N CYS A 85 -3.77 3.21 -2.65
CA CYS A 85 -3.52 2.34 -3.81
C CYS A 85 -2.31 2.80 -4.63
N ALA A 86 -2.08 4.11 -4.77
CA ALA A 86 -0.90 4.63 -5.47
C ALA A 86 0.40 4.23 -4.74
N ILE A 87 0.43 4.30 -3.41
CA ILE A 87 1.58 3.88 -2.61
C ILE A 87 1.77 2.36 -2.71
N ALA A 88 0.72 1.58 -2.43
CA ALA A 88 0.80 0.12 -2.44
C ALA A 88 1.14 -0.43 -3.85
N GLY A 89 0.46 0.09 -4.87
CA GLY A 89 0.69 -0.26 -6.26
C GLY A 89 2.07 0.17 -6.76
N GLY A 90 2.60 1.29 -6.31
CA GLY A 90 3.98 1.70 -6.63
C GLY A 90 5.02 0.73 -6.06
N VAL A 91 4.83 0.25 -4.84
CA VAL A 91 5.73 -0.74 -4.20
C VAL A 91 5.66 -2.09 -4.92
N VAL A 92 4.45 -2.63 -5.10
CA VAL A 92 4.27 -3.96 -5.68
C VAL A 92 4.57 -3.94 -7.19
N GLY A 93 4.05 -2.95 -7.92
CA GLY A 93 4.31 -2.78 -9.36
C GLY A 93 5.77 -2.49 -9.68
N GLY A 94 6.53 -1.84 -8.79
CA GLY A 94 7.98 -1.69 -8.93
C GLY A 94 8.74 -3.03 -8.89
N ARG A 95 8.14 -4.07 -8.29
CA ARG A 95 8.69 -5.43 -8.20
C ARG A 95 8.17 -6.34 -9.31
N THR A 96 6.85 -6.34 -9.53
CA THR A 96 6.18 -7.26 -10.46
C THR A 96 6.11 -6.73 -11.89
N GLY A 97 6.24 -5.42 -12.08
CA GLY A 97 5.71 -4.75 -13.27
C GLY A 97 4.18 -4.81 -13.31
N VAL A 98 3.61 -4.55 -14.48
CA VAL A 98 2.15 -4.52 -14.71
C VAL A 98 1.66 -5.57 -15.72
N ALA A 99 2.52 -6.51 -16.11
CA ALA A 99 2.21 -7.47 -17.18
C ALA A 99 1.09 -8.45 -16.82
N ASP A 100 0.94 -8.78 -15.53
CA ASP A 100 -0.08 -9.71 -15.03
C ASP A 100 -1.37 -9.00 -14.57
N VAL A 101 -1.44 -7.68 -14.69
CA VAL A 101 -2.66 -6.90 -14.39
C VAL A 101 -3.69 -7.14 -15.51
N PRO A 102 -5.00 -7.30 -15.19
CA PRO A 102 -6.01 -7.42 -16.22
C PRO A 102 -5.98 -6.27 -17.22
N ASP A 103 -5.90 -6.56 -18.52
CA ASP A 103 -5.80 -5.56 -19.60
C ASP A 103 -6.85 -4.44 -19.47
N VAL A 104 -8.07 -4.79 -19.07
CA VAL A 104 -9.19 -3.86 -18.88
C VAL A 104 -8.91 -2.75 -17.85
N TRP A 105 -7.97 -2.95 -16.91
CA TRP A 105 -7.56 -1.89 -15.98
C TRP A 105 -6.71 -0.85 -16.69
N LEU A 106 -5.75 -1.29 -17.50
CA LEU A 106 -4.88 -0.41 -18.27
C LEU A 106 -5.66 0.31 -19.37
N GLU A 107 -6.60 -0.37 -20.03
CA GLU A 107 -7.50 0.24 -21.02
C GLU A 107 -8.40 1.34 -20.43
N ARG A 108 -8.73 1.24 -19.13
CA ARG A 108 -9.57 2.22 -18.42
C ARG A 108 -8.77 3.30 -17.69
N ALA A 109 -7.46 3.12 -17.56
CA ALA A 109 -6.60 4.16 -17.02
C ALA A 109 -6.47 5.31 -18.02
N GLU A 110 -6.49 6.55 -17.52
CA GLU A 110 -6.18 7.70 -18.36
C GLU A 110 -4.76 7.55 -18.93
N PRO A 111 -4.54 7.82 -20.23
CA PRO A 111 -3.20 7.80 -20.81
C PRO A 111 -2.26 8.75 -20.06
N LEU A 112 -1.02 8.30 -19.84
CA LEU A 112 -0.01 9.18 -19.26
C LEU A 112 0.25 10.38 -20.18
N PRO A 113 0.50 11.58 -19.62
CA PRO A 113 0.84 12.74 -20.43
C PRO A 113 2.24 12.56 -21.04
N THR A 114 2.46 13.07 -22.25
CA THR A 114 3.80 13.18 -22.86
C THR A 114 4.74 13.98 -21.94
N PRO A 115 5.98 13.55 -21.68
CA PRO A 115 6.72 12.45 -22.32
C PRO A 115 6.67 11.10 -21.58
N PHE A 116 5.74 10.92 -20.63
CA PHE A 116 5.66 9.70 -19.81
C PHE A 116 4.85 8.57 -20.48
N ALA A 117 4.11 8.86 -21.55
CA ALA A 117 3.52 7.84 -22.42
C ALA A 117 4.63 7.03 -23.11
N ALA A 118 4.62 5.70 -22.91
CA ALA A 118 5.53 4.76 -23.55
C ALA A 118 5.15 4.50 -25.02
#